data_AF-A0A098MDD0-F1
#
_entry.id   AF-A0A098MDD0-F1
#
_cell.length_a   1.000
_cell.length_b   1.000
_cell.length_c   1.000
_cell.angle_alpha   90.00
_cell.angle_beta   90.00
_cell.angle_gamma   90.00
#
_symmetry.space_group_name_H-M   'P 1'
#
loop_
_entity.id
_entity.type
_entity.pdbx_description
1 polymer ?
#
loop_
_entity_poly.entity_id
_entity_poly.type
_entity_poly.pdbx_seq_one_letter_code
_entity_poly.pdbx_strand_id
1 'polypeptide(L)' 'MIKKAAVVVVVGLVLMAAFAILIYPTPYRYLEFRSGDRTVPVKTNVITGESKYFMTSSGWITVENNDQ' A
#
# COMPACT_ATOMS: atom_id res chain seq x y z
N MET A 1 23.97 -33.03 -11.94
CA MET A 1 22.55 -32.78 -11.56
C MET A 1 22.40 -31.62 -10.59
N ILE A 2 23.18 -31.57 -9.49
CA ILE A 2 23.11 -30.53 -8.44
C ILE A 2 23.22 -29.09 -8.98
N LYS A 3 24.12 -28.82 -9.93
CA LYS A 3 24.26 -27.46 -10.52
C LYS A 3 23.01 -26.95 -11.23
N LYS A 4 22.26 -27.83 -11.91
CA LYS A 4 21.00 -27.45 -12.59
C LYS A 4 19.90 -27.16 -11.58
N ALA A 5 19.81 -27.95 -10.51
CA ALA A 5 18.87 -27.72 -9.42
C ALA A 5 19.15 -26.38 -8.71
N ALA A 6 20.42 -26.07 -8.44
CA ALA A 6 20.82 -24.80 -7.84
C ALA A 6 20.42 -23.60 -8.72
N VAL A 7 20.63 -23.68 -10.04
CA VAL A 7 20.22 -22.61 -10.97
C VAL A 7 18.70 -22.39 -10.95
N VAL A 8 17.91 -23.46 -10.96
CA VAL A 8 16.44 -23.35 -10.90
C VAL A 8 15.97 -22.66 -9.62
N VAL A 9 16.55 -23.02 -8.48
CA VAL A 9 16.22 -22.41 -7.19
C VAL A 9 16.56 -20.92 -7.17
N VAL A 10 17.75 -20.55 -7.65
CA VAL A 10 18.19 -19.15 -7.70
C VAL A 10 17.28 -18.33 -8.61
N VAL A 11 16.94 -18.84 -9.80
CA VAL A 11 16.03 -18.17 -10.73
C VAL A 11 14.64 -17.99 -10.11
N GLY A 12 14.13 -19.01 -9.43
CA GLY A 12 12.85 -18.93 -8.72
C GLY A 12 12.84 -17.83 -7.64
N LEU A 13 13.90 -17.75 -6.83
CA LEU A 13 14.05 -16.70 -5.81
C LEU A 13 14.12 -15.30 -6.41
N VAL A 14 14.85 -15.12 -7.51
CA VAL A 14 14.96 -13.83 -8.20
C VAL A 14 13.60 -13.39 -8.75
N LEU A 15 12.82 -14.32 -9.33
CA LEU A 15 11.48 -14.02 -9.83
C LEU A 15 10.52 -13.64 -8.70
N MET A 16 10.56 -14.35 -7.57
CA MET A 16 9.76 -14.00 -6.39
C MET A 16 10.12 -12.62 -5.84
N ALA A 17 11.41 -12.30 -5.75
CA ALA A 17 11.87 -10.99 -5.31
C ALA A 17 11.44 -9.86 -6.27
N ALA A 18 11.58 -10.08 -7.58
CA ALA A 18 11.13 -9.13 -8.59
C ALA A 18 9.61 -8.90 -8.52
N PHE A 19 8.83 -9.96 -8.33
CA PHE A 19 7.38 -9.87 -8.18
C PHE A 19 6.97 -9.14 -6.89
N ALA A 20 7.68 -9.39 -5.79
CA ALA A 20 7.47 -8.68 -4.53
C ALA A 20 7.75 -7.17 -4.66
N ILE A 21 8.81 -6.78 -5.38
CA ILE A 21 9.14 -5.38 -5.65
C ILE A 21 8.10 -4.72 -6.58
N LEU A 22 7.57 -5.46 -7.55
CA LEU A 22 6.50 -4.96 -8.43
C LEU A 22 5.17 -4.75 -7.70
N ILE A 23 4.85 -5.58 -6.71
CA ILE A 23 3.66 -5.42 -5.86
C ILE A 23 3.88 -4.34 -4.77
N TYR A 24 5.13 -4.12 -4.37
CA TYR A 24 5.52 -3.19 -3.32
C TYR A 24 6.31 -2.02 -3.91
N PRO A 25 5.62 -0.97 -4.35
CA PRO A 25 4.92 -0.13 -3.40
C PRO A 25 3.40 -0.24 -3.55
N THR A 26 2.70 -0.56 -2.46
CA THR A 26 1.25 -0.36 -2.45
C THR A 26 0.98 1.09 -2.85
N PRO A 27 0.03 1.37 -3.77
CA PRO A 27 -0.21 2.73 -4.21
C PRO A 27 -0.79 3.61 -3.10
N TYR A 28 -0.94 3.09 -1.88
CA TYR A 28 -1.46 3.79 -0.72
C TYR A 28 -0.34 4.15 0.25
N ARG A 29 -0.24 5.43 0.56
CA ARG A 29 0.52 5.95 1.70
C ARG A 29 -0.42 6.12 2.88
N TYR A 30 -0.10 5.52 4.01
CA TYR A 30 -0.87 5.66 5.24
C TYR A 30 -0.29 6.79 6.09
N LEU A 31 -1.17 7.65 6.59
CA LEU A 31 -0.88 8.80 7.42
C LEU A 31 -1.87 8.80 8.59
N GLU A 32 -1.49 9.37 9.72
CA GLU A 32 -2.40 9.58 10.84
C GLU A 32 -2.74 11.06 10.93
N PHE A 33 -4.03 11.39 10.90
CA PHE A 33 -4.51 12.75 11.12
C PHE A 33 -5.02 12.88 12.55
N ARG A 34 -4.48 13.85 13.30
CA ARG A 34 -4.90 14.15 14.66
C ARG A 34 -5.75 15.41 14.66
N SER A 35 -7.01 15.29 15.08
CA SER A 35 -7.93 16.41 15.27
C SER A 35 -8.44 16.40 16.70
N GLY A 36 -7.91 17.32 17.52
CA GLY A 36 -8.13 17.33 18.97
C GLY A 36 -7.68 16.01 19.63
N ASP A 37 -8.61 15.36 20.32
CA ASP A 37 -8.39 14.08 21.02
C ASP A 37 -8.57 12.84 20.13
N ARG A 38 -8.90 13.00 18.84
CA ARG A 38 -9.13 11.88 17.93
C ARG A 38 -8.00 11.74 16.92
N THR A 39 -7.43 10.53 16.85
CA THR A 39 -6.52 10.10 15.79
C THR A 39 -7.29 9.27 14.79
N VAL A 40 -7.29 9.69 13.52
CA VAL A 40 -7.97 9.00 12.43
C VAL A 40 -6.94 8.58 11.39
N PRO A 41 -6.89 7.28 11.00
CA PRO A 41 -5.99 6.85 9.95
C PRO A 41 -6.53 7.30 8.59
N VAL A 42 -5.62 7.82 7.77
CA VAL A 42 -5.85 8.31 6.42
C VAL A 42 -4.97 7.50 5.48
N LYS A 43 -5.52 7.04 4.36
CA LYS A 43 -4.75 6.46 3.26
C LYS A 43 -4.87 7.36 2.04
N THR A 44 -3.75 7.69 1.42
CA THR A 44 -3.69 8.50 0.20
C THR A 44 -3.15 7.65 -0.92
N ASN A 45 -3.88 7.58 -2.03
CA ASN A 45 -3.39 6.95 -3.25
C ASN A 45 -2.33 7.87 -3.89
N VAL A 46 -1.08 7.43 -3.97
CA VAL A 46 0.04 8.22 -4.52
C VAL A 46 -0.03 8.37 -6.05
N ILE A 47 -0.82 7.53 -6.72
CA ILE A 47 -1.01 7.57 -8.17
C ILE A 47 -2.15 8.53 -8.53
N THR A 48 -3.29 8.45 -7.83
CA THR A 48 -4.49 9.26 -8.15
C THR A 48 -4.62 10.53 -7.30
N GLY A 49 -3.89 10.64 -6.20
CA GLY A 49 -4.05 11.72 -5.21
C GLY A 49 -5.26 11.55 -4.28
N GLU A 50 -6.12 10.55 -4.51
CA GLU A 50 -7.35 10.34 -3.72
C GLU A 50 -7.01 9.96 -2.28
N SER A 51 -7.54 10.73 -1.32
CA SER A 51 -7.37 10.45 0.11
C SER A 51 -8.64 9.87 0.70
N LYS A 52 -8.51 8.88 1.59
CA LYS A 52 -9.63 8.27 2.33
C LYS A 52 -9.30 8.22 3.81
N TYR A 53 -10.26 8.50 4.67
CA TYR A 53 -10.14 8.33 6.11
C TYR A 53 -11.00 7.16 6.58
N PHE A 54 -10.63 6.56 7.71
CA PHE A 54 -11.39 5.45 8.27
C PHE A 54 -12.41 5.92 9.31
N MET A 55 -13.67 5.53 9.14
CA MET A 55 -14.70 5.64 10.17
C MET A 55 -15.11 4.25 10.64
N THR A 56 -15.15 4.03 11.95
CA THR A 56 -15.55 2.74 12.53
C THR A 56 -16.94 2.28 12.08
N SER A 57 -17.85 3.21 11.82
CA SER A 57 -19.23 2.91 11.38
C SER A 57 -19.37 2.51 9.91
N SER A 58 -18.44 2.94 9.05
CA SER A 58 -18.67 2.97 7.59
C SER A 58 -17.45 2.55 6.76
N GLY A 59 -16.31 2.27 7.40
CA GLY A 59 -15.08 1.87 6.73
C GLY A 59 -14.31 3.06 6.12
N TRP A 60 -13.69 2.83 4.97
CA TRP A 60 -12.90 3.85 4.26
C TRP A 60 -13.79 4.79 3.46
N ILE A 61 -13.79 6.07 3.82
CA ILE A 61 -14.57 7.12 3.17
C ILE A 61 -13.63 8.06 2.43
N THR A 62 -13.93 8.37 1.17
CA THR A 62 -13.16 9.32 0.36
C THR A 62 -13.32 10.74 0.89
N VAL A 63 -12.21 11.47 0.99
CA VAL A 63 -12.20 12.89 1.31
C VAL A 63 -12.62 13.64 0.05
N GLU A 64 -13.88 14.08 0.00
CA GLU A 64 -14.29 15.11 -0.95
C GLU A 64 -13.80 16.44 -0.40
N ASN A 65 -12.79 17.02 -1.05
CA ASN A 65 -12.42 18.40 -0.80
C ASN A 65 -13.48 19.25 -1.52
N ASN A 66 -14.59 19.50 -0.85
CA ASN A 66 -15.50 20.58 -1.25
C ASN A 66 -14.74 21.88 -0.99
N ASP A 67 -13.89 22.26 -1.95
CA ASP A 67 -13.35 23.62 -2.02
C ASP A 67 -14.55 24.55 -2.28
N GLN A 68 -15.11 25.05 -1.17
CA GLN A 68 -16.17 26.07 -1.04
C GLN A 68 -17.61 25.65 -1.35
#